data_AF-A0AAJ2IVB5-F1
#
_entry.id   AF-A0AAJ2IVB5-F1
#
_cell.length_a   1.000
_cell.length_b   1.000
_cell.length_c   1.000
_cell.angle_alpha   90.00
_cell.angle_beta   90.00
_cell.angle_gamma   90.00
#
_symmetry.space_group_name_H-M   'P 1'
#
loop_
_entity.id
_entity.type
_entity.pdbx_description
1 polymer ?
#
loop_
_entity_poly.entity_id
_entity_poly.type
_entity_poly.pdbx_seq_one_letter_code
_entity_poly.pdbx_strand_id
1 'polypeptide(L)'
;MEIKVYKDVSKRPKTLGILTGSQWLLVIALIIGIGADIANSILGFLPDALLKPFILVIVALGAGHALFRPHGLPFTTWVKLQLKYITTVQTRLYKQEKTKEYHKNDFKKDKKIKEWR
;
A
#
# COMPACT_ATOMS: atom_id res chain seq x y z
N MET A 1 -28.17 -3.40 1.94
CA MET A 1 -27.83 -2.74 0.67
C MET A 1 -26.34 -2.94 0.44
N GLU A 2 -25.94 -3.87 -0.43
CA GLU A 2 -24.53 -4.13 -0.72
C GLU A 2 -24.07 -3.19 -1.84
N ILE A 3 -23.30 -2.17 -1.47
CA ILE A 3 -22.69 -1.27 -2.46
C ILE A 3 -21.54 -2.03 -3.11
N LYS A 4 -21.75 -2.60 -4.31
CA LYS A 4 -20.68 -3.16 -5.13
C LYS A 4 -19.83 -2.02 -5.68
N VAL A 5 -18.80 -1.64 -4.93
CA VAL A 5 -17.79 -0.67 -5.39
C VAL A 5 -16.88 -1.39 -6.40
N TYR A 6 -17.17 -1.23 -7.69
CA TYR A 6 -16.31 -1.74 -8.75
C TYR A 6 -15.01 -0.93 -8.77
N LYS A 7 -13.88 -1.58 -8.46
CA LYS A 7 -12.55 -0.97 -8.63
C LYS A 7 -12.32 -0.67 -10.11
N ASP A 8 -12.15 0.61 -10.39
CA ASP A 8 -11.77 1.18 -11.68
C ASP A 8 -10.63 0.38 -12.32
N VAL A 9 -10.88 -0.13 -13.54
CA VAL A 9 -9.95 -1.02 -14.25
C VAL A 9 -8.64 -0.33 -14.55
N SER A 10 -8.69 1.00 -14.77
CA SER A 10 -7.51 1.85 -15.00
C SER A 10 -6.54 1.88 -13.82
N LYS A 11 -7.02 1.60 -12.60
CA LYS A 11 -6.23 1.61 -11.36
C LYS A 11 -5.71 0.23 -10.96
N ARG A 12 -5.99 -0.82 -11.75
CA ARG A 12 -5.46 -2.16 -11.50
C ARG A 12 -3.98 -2.19 -11.87
N PRO A 13 -3.13 -2.83 -11.03
CA PRO A 13 -1.73 -3.01 -11.39
C PRO A 13 -1.65 -3.81 -12.70
N LYS A 14 -0.87 -3.32 -13.66
CA LYS A 14 -0.66 -4.02 -14.93
C LYS A 14 -0.05 -5.40 -14.63
N THR A 15 -0.69 -6.43 -15.15
CA THR A 15 -0.18 -7.79 -15.10
C THR A 15 0.68 -8.03 -16.34
N LEU A 16 1.81 -8.73 -16.17
CA LEU A 16 2.60 -9.27 -17.26
C LEU A 16 2.20 -10.73 -17.39
N GLY A 17 1.28 -11.01 -18.31
CA GLY A 17 0.57 -12.29 -18.36
C GLY A 17 -0.38 -12.44 -17.18
N ILE A 18 -0.13 -13.44 -16.32
CA ILE A 18 -1.02 -13.83 -15.19
C ILE A 18 -0.67 -13.10 -13.88
N LEU A 19 0.60 -12.72 -13.70
CA LEU A 19 1.13 -12.18 -12.45
C LEU A 19 1.49 -10.69 -12.57
N THR A 20 1.47 -9.97 -11.46
CA THR A 20 2.04 -8.62 -11.38
C THR A 20 3.57 -8.70 -11.40
N GLY A 21 4.25 -7.63 -11.84
CA GLY A 21 5.73 -7.61 -11.85
C GLY A 21 6.36 -7.95 -10.49
N SER A 22 5.75 -7.51 -9.39
CA SER A 22 6.20 -7.88 -8.03
C SER A 22 6.08 -9.37 -7.72
N GLN A 23 5.04 -10.03 -8.23
CA GLN A 23 4.86 -11.48 -8.08
C GLN A 23 5.86 -12.25 -8.95
N TRP A 24 6.20 -11.75 -10.13
CA TRP A 24 7.29 -12.30 -10.93
C TRP A 24 8.64 -12.20 -10.23
N LEU A 25 8.95 -11.06 -9.60
CA LEU A 25 10.16 -10.91 -8.80
C LEU A 25 10.22 -11.92 -7.65
N LEU A 26 9.08 -12.19 -6.99
CA LEU A 26 9.01 -13.24 -5.97
C LEU A 26 9.31 -14.63 -6.55
N VAL A 27 8.72 -14.97 -7.70
CA VAL A 27 8.98 -16.25 -8.39
C VAL A 27 10.46 -16.40 -8.71
N ILE A 28 11.09 -15.35 -9.26
CA ILE A 28 12.52 -15.35 -9.57
C ILE A 28 13.35 -15.54 -8.28
N ALA A 29 13.02 -14.82 -7.20
CA ALA A 29 13.71 -14.94 -5.92
C ALA A 29 13.60 -16.37 -5.34
N LEU A 30 12.45 -17.03 -5.48
CA LEU A 30 12.25 -18.42 -5.07
C LEU A 30 13.14 -19.37 -5.88
N ILE A 31 13.19 -19.21 -7.20
CA ILE A 31 14.04 -20.04 -8.08
C ILE A 31 15.51 -19.88 -7.69
N ILE A 32 15.97 -18.64 -7.48
CA ILE A 32 17.35 -18.36 -7.05
C ILE A 32 17.62 -18.96 -5.66
N GLY A 33 16.69 -18.81 -4.71
CA GLY A 33 16.85 -19.36 -3.36
C GLY A 33 16.98 -20.89 -3.36
N ILE A 34 16.11 -21.57 -4.11
CA ILE A 34 16.19 -23.04 -4.27
C ILE A 34 17.50 -23.43 -4.96
N GLY A 35 17.88 -22.72 -6.04
CA GLY A 35 19.15 -22.98 -6.73
C GLY A 35 20.37 -22.80 -5.83
N ALA A 36 20.37 -21.77 -4.98
CA ALA A 36 21.42 -21.51 -4.00
C ALA A 36 21.49 -22.60 -2.93
N ASP A 37 20.35 -23.09 -2.43
CA ASP A 37 20.30 -24.18 -1.45
C ASP A 37 20.83 -25.51 -2.02
N ILE A 38 20.46 -25.83 -3.28
CA ILE A 38 20.98 -27.00 -4.01
C ILE A 38 22.49 -26.86 -4.24
N ALA A 39 22.95 -25.71 -4.73
CA ALA A 39 24.37 -25.47 -4.97
C ALA A 39 25.17 -25.56 -3.66
N ASN A 40 24.63 -25.03 -2.56
CA ASN A 40 25.26 -25.12 -1.25
C ASN A 40 25.30 -26.55 -0.71
N SER A 41 24.27 -27.36 -0.99
CA SER A 41 24.24 -28.78 -0.62
C SER A 41 25.31 -29.60 -1.34
N ILE A 42 25.71 -29.18 -2.54
CA ILE A 42 26.78 -29.83 -3.34
C ILE A 42 28.16 -29.33 -2.95
N LEU A 43 28.31 -28.00 -2.81
CA LEU A 43 29.62 -27.35 -2.64
C LEU A 43 30.01 -27.14 -1.17
N GLY A 44 29.05 -27.21 -0.24
CA GLY A 44 29.28 -26.96 1.19
C GLY A 44 29.80 -25.56 1.51
N PHE A 45 29.51 -24.57 0.67
CA PHE A 45 30.14 -23.23 0.72
C PHE A 45 29.80 -22.45 2.01
N LEU A 46 28.57 -22.57 2.49
CA LEU A 46 28.06 -21.89 3.68
C LEU A 46 27.41 -22.89 4.65
N PRO A 47 27.50 -22.66 5.98
CA PRO A 47 26.69 -23.40 6.94
C PRO A 47 25.20 -23.20 6.70
N ASP A 48 24.43 -24.29 6.71
CA ASP A 48 22.97 -24.28 6.58
C ASP A 48 22.27 -23.37 7.59
N ALA A 49 22.82 -23.28 8.81
CA ALA A 49 22.32 -22.43 9.88
C ALA A 49 22.37 -20.92 9.53
N LEU A 50 23.18 -20.53 8.56
CA LEU A 50 23.27 -19.15 8.07
C LEU A 50 22.48 -18.97 6.76
N LEU A 51 22.60 -19.93 5.84
CA LEU A 51 21.97 -19.84 4.52
C LEU A 51 20.44 -19.92 4.59
N LYS A 52 19.89 -20.90 5.33
CA LYS A 52 18.44 -21.15 5.35
C LYS A 52 17.66 -19.99 5.96
N PRO A 53 18.06 -19.40 7.11
CA PRO A 53 17.39 -18.21 7.64
C PRO A 53 17.50 -17.02 6.70
N PHE A 54 18.65 -16.84 6.04
CA PHE A 54 18.85 -15.74 5.10
C PHE A 54 17.91 -15.82 3.88
N ILE A 55 17.81 -17.00 3.26
CA ILE A 55 16.86 -17.26 2.16
C ILE A 55 15.43 -17.03 2.65
N LEU A 56 15.09 -17.52 3.84
CA LEU A 56 13.75 -17.36 4.41
C LEU A 56 13.38 -15.89 4.61
N VAL A 57 14.28 -15.06 5.13
CA VAL A 57 14.06 -13.61 5.30
C VAL A 57 13.83 -12.94 3.95
N ILE A 58 14.65 -13.24 2.94
CA ILE A 58 14.50 -12.68 1.59
C ILE A 58 13.14 -13.05 0.99
N VAL A 59 12.77 -14.33 1.08
CA VAL A 59 11.49 -14.83 0.56
C VAL A 59 10.32 -14.22 1.32
N ALA A 60 10.40 -14.10 2.65
CA ALA A 60 9.34 -13.50 3.46
C ALA A 60 9.13 -12.02 3.12
N LEU A 61 10.21 -11.25 2.93
CA LEU A 61 10.14 -9.86 2.49
C LEU A 61 9.56 -9.73 1.08
N GLY A 62 10.00 -10.59 0.16
CA GLY A 62 9.47 -10.65 -1.20
C GLY A 62 7.98 -10.99 -1.23
N ALA A 63 7.57 -12.00 -0.44
CA ALA A 63 6.18 -12.42 -0.31
C ALA A 63 5.31 -11.33 0.31
N GLY A 64 5.80 -10.68 1.36
CA GLY A 64 5.16 -9.50 1.95
C GLY A 64 4.94 -8.40 0.90
N HIS A 65 5.96 -8.08 0.10
CA HIS A 65 5.82 -7.06 -0.93
C HIS A 65 4.87 -7.46 -2.08
N ALA A 66 4.93 -8.72 -2.52
CA ALA A 66 4.21 -9.19 -3.69
C ALA A 66 2.75 -9.58 -3.42
N LEU A 67 2.47 -10.17 -2.25
CA LEU A 67 1.19 -10.79 -1.93
C LEU A 67 0.42 -10.05 -0.85
N PHE A 68 1.11 -9.46 0.13
CA PHE A 68 0.42 -8.87 1.27
C PHE A 68 -0.17 -7.51 0.91
N ARG A 69 -1.51 -7.43 0.93
CA ARG A 69 -2.27 -6.20 0.64
C ARG A 69 -3.24 -5.85 1.76
N PRO A 70 -2.74 -5.41 2.92
CA PRO A 70 -3.59 -4.94 4.00
C PRO A 70 -4.45 -3.77 3.53
N HIS A 71 -5.77 -3.87 3.76
CA HIS A 71 -6.77 -2.90 3.29
C HIS A 71 -6.74 -2.63 1.77
N GLY A 72 -6.24 -3.60 0.98
CA GLY A 72 -6.15 -3.49 -0.48
C GLY A 72 -5.07 -2.52 -0.98
N LEU A 73 -4.19 -2.04 -0.09
CA LEU A 73 -3.05 -1.19 -0.41
C LEU A 73 -1.80 -2.04 -0.69
N PRO A 74 -0.88 -1.58 -1.55
CA PRO A 74 0.45 -2.18 -1.66
C PRO A 74 1.15 -2.18 -0.31
N PHE A 75 1.89 -3.24 0.01
CA PHE A 75 2.56 -3.39 1.31
C PHE A 75 3.42 -2.18 1.69
N THR A 76 4.21 -1.65 0.74
CA THR A 76 5.06 -0.48 0.96
C THR A 76 4.26 0.77 1.33
N THR A 77 3.13 0.98 0.66
CA THR A 77 2.20 2.08 0.95
C THR A 77 1.59 1.91 2.33
N TRP A 78 1.17 0.70 2.67
CA TRP A 78 0.61 0.40 3.99
C TRP A 78 1.64 0.60 5.10
N VAL A 79 2.85 0.05 4.98
CA VAL A 79 3.92 0.24 5.97
C VAL A 79 4.23 1.72 6.15
N LYS A 80 4.33 2.49 5.06
CA LYS A 80 4.57 3.93 5.12
C LYS A 80 3.45 4.67 5.87
N LEU A 81 2.19 4.36 5.57
CA LEU A 81 1.04 4.97 6.24
C LEU A 81 0.93 4.55 7.70
N GLN A 82 1.21 3.29 8.01
CA GLN A 82 1.21 2.74 9.36
C GLN A 82 2.30 3.37 10.21
N LEU A 83 3.53 3.46 9.68
CA LEU A 83 4.64 4.15 10.33
C LEU A 83 4.31 5.62 10.56
N LYS A 84 3.73 6.30 9.57
CA LYS A 84 3.27 7.68 9.73
C LYS A 84 2.19 7.79 10.81
N TYR A 85 1.22 6.87 10.84
CA TYR A 85 0.15 6.85 11.84
C TYR A 85 0.70 6.65 13.26
N ILE A 86 1.66 5.76 13.44
CA ILE A 86 2.30 5.47 14.74
C ILE A 86 3.18 6.64 15.19
N THR A 87 3.96 7.24 14.28
CA THR A 87 4.93 8.29 14.61
C THR A 87 4.34 9.69 14.64
N THR A 88 3.25 9.94 13.92
CA THR A 88 2.53 11.21 14.01
C THR A 88 1.80 11.24 15.33
N VAL A 89 2.27 12.06 16.26
CA VAL A 89 1.49 12.43 17.44
C VAL A 89 0.13 12.90 16.93
N GLN A 90 -0.90 12.10 17.21
CA GLN A 90 -2.28 12.52 16.98
C GLN A 90 -2.61 13.57 18.04
N THR A 91 -1.97 14.74 17.97
CA THR A 91 -2.64 15.94 18.45
C THR A 91 -3.88 16.00 17.59
N ARG A 92 -5.01 15.57 18.16
CA ARG A 92 -6.32 15.98 17.70
C ARG A 92 -6.28 17.49 17.72
N LEU A 93 -5.80 18.07 16.63
CA LEU A 93 -6.28 19.35 16.19
C LEU A 93 -7.73 19.06 15.83
N TYR A 94 -8.59 18.97 16.87
CA TYR A 94 -9.73 19.86 16.88
C TYR A 94 -9.13 21.23 16.62
N LYS A 95 -8.88 21.53 15.34
CA LYS A 95 -9.09 22.87 14.87
C LYS A 95 -10.46 23.14 15.43
N GLN A 96 -10.50 23.91 16.49
CA GLN A 96 -11.49 24.94 16.62
C GLN A 96 -11.52 25.58 15.22
N GLU A 97 -12.29 24.98 14.31
CA GLU A 97 -13.16 25.76 13.46
C GLU A 97 -13.79 26.69 14.46
N LYS A 98 -13.20 27.89 14.58
CA LYS A 98 -13.90 29.04 15.11
C LYS A 98 -15.23 28.93 14.41
N THR A 99 -16.24 28.51 15.15
CA THR A 99 -17.62 28.52 14.74
C THR A 99 -17.77 29.91 14.17
N LYS A 100 -17.76 30.04 12.85
CA LYS A 100 -18.08 31.32 12.24
C LYS A 100 -19.50 31.52 12.71
N GLU A 101 -19.70 32.45 13.62
CA GLU A 101 -21.04 32.87 14.02
C GLU A 101 -21.68 33.38 12.73
N TYR A 102 -22.41 32.49 12.06
CA TYR A 102 -23.19 32.86 10.89
C TYR A 102 -24.25 33.82 11.39
N HIS A 103 -24.09 35.10 11.10
CA HIS A 103 -25.11 36.06 11.45
C HIS A 103 -26.31 35.84 10.51
N LYS A 104 -27.52 36.06 11.00
CA LYS A 104 -28.78 35.94 10.23
C LYS A 104 -28.77 36.76 8.92
N ASN A 105 -27.87 37.73 8.80
CA ASN A 105 -27.67 38.56 7.62
C ASN A 105 -26.83 37.91 6.50
N ASP A 106 -26.04 36.88 6.79
CA ASP A 106 -25.21 36.16 5.78
C ASP A 106 -26.05 35.30 4.83
N PHE A 107 -27.32 35.06 5.19
CA PHE A 107 -28.29 34.32 4.38
C PHE A 107 -29.27 35.24 3.62
N LYS A 108 -29.01 36.55 3.56
CA LYS A 108 -29.80 37.43 2.70
C LYS A 108 -29.51 37.07 1.25
N LYS A 109 -30.50 36.49 0.57
CA LYS A 109 -30.51 36.29 -0.89
C LYS A 109 -30.14 37.62 -1.54
N ASP A 110 -28.95 37.69 -2.13
CA ASP A 110 -28.59 38.80 -2.98
C ASP A 110 -29.64 38.93 -4.09
N LYS A 111 -30.17 40.14 -4.16
CA LYS A 111 -31.32 40.51 -4.96
C LYS A 111 -30.92 40.48 -6.44
N LYS A 112 -31.50 39.53 -7.19
CA LYS A 112 -31.61 39.50 -8.66
C LYS A 112 -30.32 39.84 -9.43
N ILE A 113 -29.59 38.82 -9.84
CA ILE A 113 -28.74 38.89 -11.03
C ILE A 113 -29.69 39.18 -12.21
N LYS A 114 -29.58 40.38 -12.80
CA LYS A 114 -30.15 40.68 -14.12
C LYS A 114 -29.31 39.90 -15.14
N GLU A 115 -29.90 38.88 -15.75
CA GLU A 115 -29.39 38.34 -17.02
C GLU A 115 -29.49 39.47 -18.05
N TRP A 116 -28.34 39.92 -18.54
CA TRP A 116 -28.27 40.82 -19.69
C TRP A 116 -28.28 39.96 -20.95
N ARG A 117 -29.25 40.27 -21.81
CA ARG A 117 -29.52 39.69 -23.12
C ARG A 117 -28.46 40.09 -24.13
#